data_AF-A0A4S2KTY9-F1
#
_entry.id   AF-A0A4S2KTY9-F1
#
_cell.length_a   1.000
_cell.length_b   1.000
_cell.length_c   1.000
_cell.angle_alpha   90.00
_cell.angle_beta   90.00
_cell.angle_gamma   90.00
#
_symmetry.space_group_name_H-M   'P 1'
#
loop_
_entity.id
_entity.type
_entity.pdbx_description
1 polymer ?
#
loop_
_entity_poly.entity_id
_entity_poly.type
_entity_poly.pdbx_seq_one_letter_code
_entity_poly.pdbx_strand_id
1 'polypeptide(L)'
;MPETTAYFWTKNRRATYGTWPFEDSDKCNAEHMAAAGFYVIGDNKEPDLVECFICGKQLDGWEPNDDPWSEHEKHQSDCPFVKLNKQNEMEWTVNELYDLYRKYKTKELVIPCKSISQKDEVKRSVETLKDKAAQLTNELFVHRSSHKNKKSTGTLPPTSGSETEAQHTAAGLLRTLTNATPNAWLTLDFTLLETATSRTWSNVSCAGDNSVMDNVKESLAKVRADTERIMHKQSIDRILNQDKYRKRPYLVKTGIVSQAKGSAYIEMGDTKVICSVFDPREVPNKTGYCVQGELFCEFKFAPFSHRKRKLHQQDAEEKEYSSILQRALEPAVCLQEFPNFQVDVYATVLDNGGSALAAAIMAASLALANAGVPMFGLVTASTVGICDRTYLVDPTDAEENFCSTKAVPGTPDDHGIIVQAALPQHGQISEMFVIGSIDMDTIERSMDLLNDTHKDICPILEQCLPNISSIKYKPVRDSVMRMENDGEESE
;
A
#
# COMPACT_ATOMS: atom_id res chain seq x y z
N MET A 1 -8.87 -21.67 17.32
CA MET A 1 -9.41 -21.43 18.68
C MET A 1 -8.38 -20.66 19.48
N PRO A 2 -8.78 -19.83 20.46
CA PRO A 2 -7.83 -19.18 21.37
C PRO A 2 -7.03 -20.23 22.16
N GLU A 3 -5.76 -19.96 22.42
CA GLU A 3 -4.93 -20.79 23.29
C GLU A 3 -5.52 -20.84 24.71
N THR A 4 -5.36 -21.97 25.41
CA THR A 4 -5.92 -22.18 26.75
C THR A 4 -5.33 -21.26 27.81
N THR A 5 -4.20 -20.61 27.52
CA THR A 5 -3.45 -19.65 28.35
C THR A 5 -3.79 -18.19 28.07
N ALA A 6 -4.53 -17.88 27.00
CA ALA A 6 -4.80 -16.49 26.58
C ALA A 6 -5.75 -15.76 27.56
N TYR A 7 -5.57 -14.44 27.70
CA TYR A 7 -6.49 -13.55 28.44
C TYR A 7 -7.88 -13.42 27.80
N PHE A 8 -8.09 -14.08 26.65
CA PHE A 8 -9.40 -14.33 26.08
C PHE A 8 -10.35 -15.05 27.07
N TRP A 9 -9.82 -15.94 27.91
CA TRP A 9 -10.59 -16.72 28.87
C TRP A 9 -10.61 -16.05 30.26
N THR A 10 -11.81 -15.98 30.85
CA THR A 10 -12.09 -15.36 32.16
C THR A 10 -11.21 -15.94 33.27
N LYS A 11 -10.98 -17.26 33.25
CA LYS A 11 -10.09 -17.94 34.20
C LYS A 11 -8.67 -17.36 34.22
N ASN A 12 -8.12 -17.03 33.05
CA ASN A 12 -6.77 -16.50 32.93
C ASN A 12 -6.71 -15.01 33.31
N ARG A 13 -7.79 -14.26 33.04
CA ARG A 13 -7.93 -12.89 33.54
C ARG A 13 -7.97 -12.84 35.06
N ARG A 14 -8.81 -13.67 35.69
CA ARG A 14 -8.91 -13.79 37.17
C ARG A 14 -7.55 -14.10 37.81
N ALA A 15 -6.72 -14.92 37.17
CA ALA A 15 -5.39 -15.26 37.66
C ALA A 15 -4.40 -14.07 37.74
N THR A 16 -4.68 -12.94 37.10
CA THR A 16 -3.84 -11.72 37.18
C THR A 16 -4.05 -10.92 38.48
N TYR A 17 -5.15 -11.14 39.19
CA TYR A 17 -5.56 -10.33 40.36
C TYR A 17 -4.87 -10.72 41.68
N GLY A 18 -3.66 -11.29 41.63
CA GLY A 18 -2.94 -11.78 42.82
C GLY A 18 -2.49 -10.69 43.81
N THR A 19 -2.46 -9.43 43.37
CA THR A 19 -2.09 -8.24 44.18
C THR A 19 -3.18 -7.16 44.16
N TRP A 20 -4.44 -7.55 43.92
CA TRP A 20 -5.57 -6.63 43.85
C TRP A 20 -5.90 -6.01 45.22
N PRO A 21 -6.24 -4.71 45.32
CA PRO A 21 -6.42 -4.03 46.60
C PRO A 21 -7.78 -4.26 47.30
N PHE A 22 -8.75 -4.91 46.65
CA PHE A 22 -10.12 -5.10 47.19
C PHE A 22 -10.40 -6.56 47.59
N GLU A 23 -11.28 -6.75 48.58
CA GLU A 23 -11.62 -8.05 49.15
C GLU A 23 -12.70 -8.77 48.33
N ASP A 24 -12.86 -10.08 48.52
CA ASP A 24 -13.88 -10.88 47.82
C ASP A 24 -15.33 -10.43 48.12
N SER A 25 -15.56 -9.72 49.24
CA SER A 25 -16.86 -9.14 49.60
C SER A 25 -17.22 -7.86 48.83
N ASP A 26 -16.25 -7.22 48.17
CA ASP A 26 -16.45 -5.98 47.43
C ASP A 26 -17.07 -6.24 46.05
N LYS A 27 -17.72 -5.22 45.48
CA LYS A 27 -18.25 -5.32 44.11
C LYS A 27 -17.14 -5.30 43.07
N CYS A 28 -16.10 -4.51 43.32
CA CYS A 28 -14.89 -4.47 42.49
C CYS A 28 -13.91 -5.62 42.84
N ASN A 29 -14.41 -6.83 43.10
CA ASN A 29 -13.56 -7.99 43.37
C ASN A 29 -13.01 -8.62 42.07
N ALA A 30 -11.99 -9.48 42.21
CA ALA A 30 -11.29 -10.12 41.10
C ALA A 30 -12.20 -10.94 40.14
N GLU A 31 -13.33 -11.44 40.63
CA GLU A 31 -14.26 -12.25 39.84
C GLU A 31 -15.14 -11.38 38.94
N HIS A 32 -15.74 -10.32 39.49
CA HIS A 32 -16.52 -9.34 38.71
C HIS A 32 -15.64 -8.59 37.70
N MET A 33 -14.41 -8.23 38.08
CA MET A 33 -13.43 -7.60 37.17
C MET A 33 -13.09 -8.50 35.97
N ALA A 34 -12.80 -9.78 36.21
CA ALA A 34 -12.49 -10.73 35.16
C ALA A 34 -13.71 -11.03 34.25
N ALA A 35 -14.91 -11.11 34.83
CA ALA A 35 -16.19 -11.27 34.11
C ALA A 35 -16.51 -10.06 33.22
N ALA A 36 -16.24 -8.84 33.70
CA ALA A 36 -16.36 -7.61 32.90
C ALA A 36 -15.28 -7.45 31.81
N GLY A 37 -14.34 -8.40 31.72
CA GLY A 37 -13.35 -8.49 30.67
C GLY A 37 -11.99 -7.85 31.01
N PHE A 38 -11.78 -7.43 32.25
CA PHE A 38 -10.53 -6.80 32.67
C PHE A 38 -9.50 -7.83 33.16
N TYR A 39 -8.23 -7.49 32.99
CA TYR A 39 -7.08 -8.15 33.63
C TYR A 39 -6.09 -7.09 34.11
N VAL A 40 -5.35 -7.38 35.17
CA VAL A 40 -4.37 -6.46 35.75
C VAL A 40 -3.17 -6.30 34.80
N ILE A 41 -2.76 -5.05 34.60
CA ILE A 41 -1.53 -4.68 33.89
C ILE A 41 -0.61 -3.76 34.73
N GLY A 42 -1.11 -3.28 35.87
CA GLY A 42 -0.40 -2.38 36.77
C GLY A 42 0.88 -2.95 37.38
N ASP A 43 1.80 -2.05 37.72
CA ASP A 43 2.98 -2.35 38.53
C ASP A 43 2.79 -1.89 39.99
N ASN A 44 3.85 -1.94 40.80
CA ASN A 44 3.80 -1.53 42.21
C ASN A 44 3.45 -0.04 42.45
N LYS A 45 3.31 0.80 41.42
CA LYS A 45 2.92 2.22 41.53
C LYS A 45 1.45 2.46 41.20
N GLU A 46 0.87 1.64 40.33
CA GLU A 46 -0.51 1.74 39.84
C GLU A 46 -1.18 0.34 40.01
N PRO A 47 -1.34 -0.15 41.25
CA PRO A 47 -1.71 -1.55 41.53
C PRO A 47 -3.13 -1.92 41.10
N ASP A 48 -3.97 -0.93 40.85
CA ASP A 48 -5.36 -1.04 40.42
C ASP A 48 -5.56 -0.83 38.91
N LEU A 49 -4.49 -0.63 38.13
CA LEU A 49 -4.57 -0.45 36.68
C LEU A 49 -4.91 -1.76 35.95
N VAL A 50 -6.04 -1.74 35.23
CA VAL A 50 -6.54 -2.89 34.46
C VAL A 50 -6.77 -2.56 32.99
N GLU A 51 -6.78 -3.58 32.14
CA GLU A 51 -7.06 -3.46 30.70
C GLU A 51 -8.13 -4.46 30.23
N CYS A 52 -9.05 -4.02 29.37
CA CYS A 52 -10.03 -4.91 28.74
C CYS A 52 -9.39 -5.80 27.65
N PHE A 53 -9.68 -7.11 27.67
CA PHE A 53 -9.17 -8.07 26.69
C PHE A 53 -9.58 -7.81 25.23
N ILE A 54 -10.74 -7.20 24.97
CA ILE A 54 -11.23 -6.93 23.60
C ILE A 54 -10.89 -5.51 23.12
N CYS A 55 -11.36 -4.48 23.82
CA CYS A 55 -11.21 -3.10 23.34
C CYS A 55 -9.86 -2.46 23.71
N GLY A 56 -9.11 -3.04 24.65
CA GLY A 56 -7.86 -2.46 25.15
C GLY A 56 -8.03 -1.12 25.87
N LYS A 57 -9.23 -0.83 26.38
CA LYS A 57 -9.47 0.30 27.29
C LYS A 57 -8.81 -0.03 28.63
N GLN A 58 -7.99 0.91 29.11
CA GLN A 58 -7.38 0.88 30.43
C GLN A 58 -8.19 1.77 31.39
N LEU A 59 -8.30 1.34 32.65
CA LEU A 59 -9.02 2.02 33.73
C LEU A 59 -8.26 1.84 35.06
N ASP A 60 -8.24 2.90 35.85
CA ASP A 60 -7.60 3.10 37.16
C ASP A 60 -8.51 3.93 38.08
N GLY A 61 -8.18 4.02 39.37
CA GLY A 61 -8.92 4.81 40.36
C GLY A 61 -10.20 4.13 40.86
N TRP A 62 -10.19 2.80 40.97
CA TRP A 62 -11.37 2.01 41.35
C TRP A 62 -11.76 2.18 42.83
N GLU A 63 -13.07 2.15 43.12
CA GLU A 63 -13.61 2.08 44.48
C GLU A 63 -14.24 0.70 44.80
N PRO A 64 -14.26 0.24 46.07
CA PRO A 64 -14.82 -1.07 46.45
C PRO A 64 -16.27 -1.31 46.02
N ASN A 65 -17.05 -0.23 45.88
CA ASN A 65 -18.47 -0.26 45.52
C ASN A 65 -18.75 -0.16 44.03
N ASP A 66 -17.73 0.05 43.18
CA ASP A 66 -17.91 0.17 41.74
C ASP A 66 -18.35 -1.16 41.12
N ASP A 67 -19.19 -1.08 40.09
CA ASP A 67 -19.55 -2.22 39.26
C ASP A 67 -18.66 -2.25 38.00
N PRO A 68 -17.77 -3.25 37.84
CA PRO A 68 -16.86 -3.33 36.71
C PRO A 68 -17.54 -3.34 35.34
N TRP A 69 -18.76 -3.88 35.25
CA TRP A 69 -19.51 -3.89 33.99
C TRP A 69 -20.04 -2.51 33.61
N SER A 70 -20.73 -1.84 34.54
CA SER A 70 -21.25 -0.48 34.36
C SER A 70 -20.14 0.52 34.02
N GLU A 71 -18.98 0.41 34.67
CA GLU A 71 -17.83 1.28 34.36
C GLU A 71 -17.18 0.97 32.99
N HIS A 72 -17.22 -0.28 32.52
CA HIS A 72 -16.82 -0.63 31.15
C HIS A 72 -17.76 -0.02 30.12
N GLU A 73 -19.08 -0.14 30.31
CA GLU A 73 -20.08 0.42 29.39
C GLU A 73 -20.02 1.96 29.36
N LYS A 74 -19.93 2.60 30.52
CA LYS A 74 -19.81 4.06 30.68
C LYS A 74 -18.56 4.63 30.00
N HIS A 75 -17.42 3.94 30.09
CA HIS A 75 -16.16 4.42 29.53
C HIS A 75 -15.85 3.92 28.11
N GLN A 76 -16.48 2.84 27.64
CA GLN A 76 -16.29 2.29 26.30
C GLN A 76 -17.51 1.47 25.84
N SER A 77 -18.66 2.12 25.69
CA SER A 77 -19.90 1.52 25.16
C SER A 77 -19.77 0.96 23.73
N ASP A 78 -18.77 1.41 22.96
CA ASP A 78 -18.52 0.89 21.62
C ASP A 78 -17.86 -0.50 21.60
N CYS A 79 -17.37 -0.98 22.76
CA CYS A 79 -16.67 -2.26 22.92
C CYS A 79 -17.51 -3.43 22.38
N PRO A 80 -16.98 -4.27 21.47
CA PRO A 80 -17.69 -5.45 20.96
C PRO A 80 -18.16 -6.43 22.06
N PHE A 81 -17.43 -6.49 23.19
CA PHE A 81 -17.82 -7.33 24.32
C PHE A 81 -19.00 -6.73 25.12
N VAL A 82 -18.99 -5.42 25.37
CA VAL A 82 -20.10 -4.71 26.00
C VAL A 82 -21.36 -4.81 25.14
N LYS A 83 -21.24 -4.60 23.83
CA LYS A 83 -22.35 -4.73 22.86
C LYS A 83 -22.97 -6.12 22.81
N LEU A 84 -22.19 -7.17 23.10
CA LEU A 84 -22.72 -8.54 23.18
C LEU A 84 -23.61 -8.72 24.42
N ASN A 85 -23.35 -7.96 25.49
CA ASN A 85 -24.07 -7.97 26.76
C ASN A 85 -24.22 -9.35 27.41
N LYS A 86 -23.19 -10.20 27.26
CA LYS A 86 -23.10 -11.55 27.84
C LYS A 86 -21.74 -11.73 28.50
N GLN A 87 -21.68 -11.56 29.83
CA GLN A 87 -20.44 -11.76 30.60
C GLN A 87 -20.04 -13.25 30.68
N ASN A 88 -21.03 -14.15 30.66
CA ASN A 88 -20.82 -15.59 30.81
C ASN A 88 -20.45 -16.25 29.48
N GLU A 89 -19.27 -16.86 29.43
CA GLU A 89 -18.72 -17.53 28.24
C GLU A 89 -19.59 -18.71 27.76
N MET A 90 -20.38 -19.33 28.65
CA MET A 90 -21.28 -20.44 28.31
C MET A 90 -22.53 -20.00 27.52
N GLU A 91 -22.83 -18.69 27.47
CA GLU A 91 -24.00 -18.13 26.78
C GLU A 91 -23.67 -17.65 25.35
N TRP A 92 -22.40 -17.76 24.94
CA TRP A 92 -21.94 -17.38 23.61
C TRP A 92 -22.22 -18.49 22.60
N THR A 93 -22.85 -18.13 21.49
CA THR A 93 -22.93 -18.96 20.29
C THR A 93 -21.57 -19.04 19.60
N VAL A 94 -21.39 -20.04 18.74
CA VAL A 94 -20.14 -20.23 17.97
C VAL A 94 -19.77 -18.99 17.14
N ASN A 95 -20.76 -18.27 16.61
CA ASN A 95 -20.54 -17.04 15.84
C ASN A 95 -20.06 -15.89 16.72
N GLU A 96 -20.73 -15.64 17.86
CA GLU A 96 -20.35 -14.58 18.82
C GLU A 96 -18.94 -14.83 19.38
N LEU A 97 -18.63 -16.08 19.73
CA LEU A 97 -17.28 -16.51 20.13
C LEU A 97 -16.23 -16.22 19.05
N TYR A 98 -16.55 -16.51 17.79
CA TYR A 98 -15.66 -16.30 16.65
C TYR A 98 -15.43 -14.81 16.37
N ASP A 99 -16.46 -13.97 16.47
CA ASP A 99 -16.35 -12.52 16.28
C ASP A 99 -15.55 -11.85 17.41
N LEU A 100 -15.79 -12.23 18.67
CA LEU A 100 -14.95 -11.80 19.80
C LEU A 100 -13.50 -12.25 19.62
N TYR A 101 -13.26 -13.50 19.21
CA TYR A 101 -11.91 -14.01 18.98
C TYR A 101 -11.19 -13.28 17.84
N ARG A 102 -11.91 -12.93 16.76
CA ARG A 102 -11.38 -12.09 15.67
C ARG A 102 -10.91 -10.74 16.22
N LYS A 103 -11.75 -10.04 17.00
CA LYS A 103 -11.41 -8.74 17.60
C LYS A 103 -10.26 -8.84 18.61
N TYR A 104 -10.22 -9.91 19.41
CA TYR A 104 -9.11 -10.21 20.31
C TYR A 104 -7.79 -10.38 19.56
N LYS A 105 -7.76 -11.17 18.47
CA LYS A 105 -6.55 -11.33 17.65
C LYS A 105 -6.17 -10.06 16.91
N THR A 106 -7.12 -9.23 16.45
CA THR A 106 -6.81 -7.87 15.96
C THR A 106 -6.12 -7.02 17.04
N LYS A 107 -6.57 -7.09 18.30
CA LYS A 107 -5.90 -6.40 19.41
C LYS A 107 -4.47 -6.91 19.60
N GLU A 108 -4.27 -8.22 19.71
CA GLU A 108 -2.95 -8.84 19.87
C GLU A 108 -1.98 -8.50 18.72
N LEU A 109 -2.45 -8.46 17.47
CA LEU A 109 -1.62 -8.13 16.29
C LEU A 109 -1.35 -6.62 16.11
N VAL A 110 -2.10 -5.75 16.79
CA VAL A 110 -1.86 -4.29 16.81
C VAL A 110 -0.95 -3.89 18.00
N ILE A 111 -0.79 -4.75 19.00
CA ILE A 111 0.09 -4.52 20.16
C ILE A 111 1.61 -4.47 19.85
N PRO A 112 2.18 -5.15 18.83
CA PRO A 112 3.59 -4.96 18.46
C PRO A 112 3.94 -3.52 18.08
N CYS A 113 2.96 -2.74 17.60
CA CYS A 113 3.11 -1.31 17.35
C CYS A 113 2.88 -0.41 18.57
N LYS A 114 2.55 -0.97 19.75
CA LYS A 114 2.32 -0.24 21.01
C LYS A 114 3.45 -0.42 22.03
N SER A 115 4.13 -1.55 22.05
CA SER A 115 5.15 -1.88 23.06
C SER A 115 6.55 -1.35 22.72
N ILE A 116 6.75 -0.04 22.89
CA ILE A 116 7.99 0.64 23.32
C ILE A 116 7.60 2.12 23.47
N SER A 117 7.55 2.63 24.71
CA SER A 117 7.62 4.02 25.26
C SER A 117 7.22 5.28 24.47
N GLN A 118 6.78 5.19 23.20
CA GLN A 118 6.75 6.32 22.28
C GLN A 118 5.45 7.09 22.31
N LYS A 119 4.34 6.57 22.84
CA LYS A 119 3.08 7.34 22.85
C LYS A 119 3.17 8.58 23.74
N ASP A 120 3.70 8.44 24.95
CA ASP A 120 3.88 9.55 25.89
C ASP A 120 5.18 10.33 25.66
N GLU A 121 6.17 9.74 24.99
CA GLU A 121 7.34 10.47 24.51
C GLU A 121 7.03 11.34 23.28
N VAL A 122 6.22 10.86 22.34
CA VAL A 122 5.67 11.65 21.23
C VAL A 122 4.71 12.71 21.76
N LYS A 123 3.83 12.39 22.72
CA LYS A 123 2.94 13.39 23.34
C LYS A 123 3.74 14.50 24.05
N ARG A 124 4.73 14.14 24.88
CA ARG A 124 5.68 15.11 25.46
C ARG A 124 6.47 15.87 24.40
N SER A 125 6.89 15.22 23.31
CA SER A 125 7.57 15.89 22.19
C SER A 125 6.67 16.91 21.50
N VAL A 126 5.39 16.59 21.30
CA VAL A 126 4.37 17.46 20.69
C VAL A 126 4.06 18.65 21.61
N GLU A 127 3.88 18.44 22.91
CA GLU A 127 3.76 19.54 23.89
C GLU A 127 5.04 20.41 23.90
N THR A 128 6.23 19.81 23.93
CA THR A 128 7.50 20.56 23.89
C THR A 128 7.66 21.35 22.58
N LEU A 129 7.16 20.83 21.45
CA LEU A 129 7.16 21.53 20.16
C LEU A 129 6.13 22.66 20.13
N LYS A 130 4.95 22.50 20.75
CA LYS A 130 3.99 23.61 20.95
C LYS A 130 4.60 24.72 21.79
N ASP A 131 5.26 24.39 22.90
CA ASP A 131 5.89 25.35 23.80
C ASP A 131 7.04 26.10 23.11
N LYS A 132 7.89 25.39 22.36
CA LYS A 132 8.95 25.99 21.52
C LYS A 132 8.37 26.88 20.41
N ALA A 133 7.28 26.47 19.76
CA ALA A 133 6.60 27.29 18.77
C ALA A 133 5.98 28.56 19.38
N ALA A 134 5.42 28.47 20.59
CA ALA A 134 4.91 29.60 21.35
C ALA A 134 6.04 30.55 21.80
N GLN A 135 7.18 30.02 22.24
CA GLN A 135 8.38 30.81 22.56
C GLN A 135 8.92 31.55 21.33
N LEU A 136 9.14 30.86 20.21
CA LEU A 136 9.55 31.49 18.94
C LEU A 136 8.56 32.57 18.49
N THR A 137 7.26 32.36 18.66
CA THR A 137 6.22 33.36 18.35
C THR A 137 6.35 34.60 19.25
N ASN A 138 6.65 34.42 20.54
CA ASN A 138 6.90 35.51 21.48
C ASN A 138 8.23 36.22 21.24
N GLU A 139 9.31 35.51 20.88
CA GLU A 139 10.59 36.12 20.53
C GLU A 139 10.49 36.96 19.25
N LEU A 140 9.78 36.46 18.23
CA LEU A 140 9.42 37.22 17.04
C LEU A 140 8.57 38.47 17.38
N PHE A 141 7.71 38.40 18.40
CA PHE A 141 6.93 39.54 18.89
C PHE A 141 7.79 40.57 19.66
N VAL A 142 8.76 40.12 20.45
CA VAL A 142 9.73 40.97 21.16
C VAL A 142 10.69 41.65 20.18
N HIS A 143 11.20 40.95 19.18
CA HIS A 143 11.98 41.54 18.08
C HIS A 143 11.17 42.61 17.32
N ARG A 144 9.86 42.41 17.14
CA ARG A 144 8.93 43.41 16.57
C ARG A 144 8.84 44.69 17.40
N SER A 145 8.91 44.58 18.73
CA SER A 145 8.84 45.72 19.65
C SER A 145 10.16 46.50 19.69
N SER A 146 11.30 45.81 19.66
CA SER A 146 12.63 46.45 19.60
C SER A 146 12.85 47.22 18.29
N HIS A 147 12.39 46.69 17.15
CA HIS A 147 12.50 47.39 15.86
C HIS A 147 11.60 48.62 15.70
N LYS A 148 10.48 48.72 16.43
CA LYS A 148 9.63 49.93 16.40
C LYS A 148 10.28 51.14 17.09
N ASN A 149 11.12 50.93 18.11
CA ASN A 149 11.80 52.01 18.83
C ASN A 149 13.12 52.50 18.19
N LYS A 150 13.53 51.97 17.03
CA LYS A 150 14.78 52.38 16.33
C LYS A 150 14.60 53.12 15.00
N LYS A 151 13.36 53.32 14.51
CA LYS A 151 13.08 54.13 13.31
C LYS A 151 12.52 55.51 13.67
N SER A 152 13.40 56.41 14.15
CA SER A 152 13.06 57.81 14.37
C SER A 152 14.17 58.80 13.93
N THR A 153 14.84 58.51 12.81
CA THR A 153 15.68 59.45 12.02
C THR A 153 15.88 58.93 10.59
N GLY A 154 15.67 59.76 9.55
CA GLY A 154 16.22 59.51 8.19
C GLY A 154 15.29 59.02 7.04
N THR A 155 14.44 59.91 6.53
CA THR A 155 14.22 60.23 5.08
C THR A 155 14.03 59.13 3.98
N LEU A 156 12.75 58.80 3.69
CA LEU A 156 12.09 58.68 2.34
C LEU A 156 12.44 57.51 1.34
N PRO A 157 11.58 57.20 0.32
CA PRO A 157 11.08 55.85 -0.01
C PRO A 157 11.53 55.39 -1.45
N PRO A 158 10.95 54.39 -2.17
CA PRO A 158 9.76 53.54 -1.93
C PRO A 158 10.01 52.02 -2.12
N THR A 159 9.05 51.08 -2.10
CA THR A 159 7.56 51.13 -2.10
C THR A 159 6.95 50.28 -0.95
N SER A 160 5.61 50.20 -0.87
CA SER A 160 4.90 49.25 0.02
C SER A 160 3.57 48.81 -0.60
N GLY A 161 3.46 47.53 -0.98
CA GLY A 161 2.25 46.94 -1.54
C GLY A 161 2.14 45.41 -1.43
N SER A 162 3.27 44.70 -1.31
CA SER A 162 3.30 43.22 -1.28
C SER A 162 3.44 42.60 0.12
N GLU A 163 3.94 43.33 1.11
CA GLU A 163 4.18 42.77 2.45
C GLU A 163 2.89 42.50 3.25
N THR A 164 1.83 43.29 3.04
CA THR A 164 0.58 43.18 3.80
C THR A 164 -0.26 41.96 3.41
N GLU A 165 -0.29 41.55 2.13
CA GLU A 165 -1.04 40.37 1.68
C GLU A 165 -0.39 39.06 2.15
N ALA A 166 0.95 38.97 2.10
CA ALA A 166 1.69 37.82 2.63
C ALA A 166 1.45 37.64 4.14
N GLN A 167 1.40 38.74 4.90
CA GLN A 167 1.21 38.73 6.35
C GLN A 167 -0.22 38.31 6.76
N HIS A 168 -1.25 38.74 6.03
CA HIS A 168 -2.61 38.26 6.27
C HIS A 168 -2.78 36.76 5.94
N THR A 169 -2.10 36.29 4.90
CA THR A 169 -2.20 34.88 4.45
C THR A 169 -1.56 33.91 5.44
N ALA A 170 -0.37 34.23 5.97
CA ALA A 170 0.33 33.39 6.95
C ALA A 170 -0.39 33.35 8.32
N ALA A 171 -0.91 34.48 8.79
CA ALA A 171 -1.71 34.54 10.01
C ALA A 171 -3.07 33.83 9.85
N GLY A 172 -3.65 33.85 8.64
CA GLY A 172 -4.82 33.05 8.29
C GLY A 172 -4.52 31.55 8.44
N LEU A 173 -3.49 31.05 7.76
CA LEU A 173 -3.06 29.64 7.77
C LEU A 173 -2.81 29.08 9.18
N LEU A 174 -2.09 29.84 10.03
CA LEU A 174 -1.87 29.47 11.44
C LEU A 174 -3.17 29.40 12.25
N ARG A 175 -4.16 30.24 11.92
CA ARG A 175 -5.47 30.26 12.58
C ARG A 175 -6.40 29.17 12.08
N THR A 176 -6.22 28.66 10.86
CA THR A 176 -6.90 27.44 10.39
C THR A 176 -6.29 26.19 11.02
N LEU A 177 -4.95 26.09 11.07
CA LEU A 177 -4.22 24.95 11.66
C LEU A 177 -4.48 24.78 13.17
N THR A 178 -4.71 25.87 13.91
CA THR A 178 -5.00 25.84 15.36
C THR A 178 -6.46 25.56 15.71
N ASN A 179 -7.40 25.72 14.78
CA ASN A 179 -8.85 25.50 15.01
C ASN A 179 -9.41 24.24 14.30
N ALA A 180 -8.58 23.46 13.60
CA ALA A 180 -9.01 22.25 12.89
C ALA A 180 -9.29 21.10 13.87
N THR A 181 -10.56 20.71 14.01
CA THR A 181 -10.98 19.52 14.79
C THR A 181 -10.36 18.23 14.23
N PRO A 182 -10.17 17.17 15.04
CA PRO A 182 -9.46 15.95 14.63
C PRO A 182 -9.92 15.33 13.31
N ASN A 183 -11.22 15.43 12.99
CA ASN A 183 -11.78 14.84 11.77
C ASN A 183 -11.49 15.65 10.49
N ALA A 184 -11.12 16.93 10.58
CA ALA A 184 -10.77 17.76 9.42
C ALA A 184 -9.42 17.36 8.79
N TRP A 185 -8.55 16.70 9.57
CA TRP A 185 -7.24 16.21 9.12
C TRP A 185 -7.33 15.01 8.18
N LEU A 186 -8.48 14.32 8.11
CA LEU A 186 -8.74 13.23 7.17
C LEU A 186 -9.04 13.72 5.74
N THR A 187 -9.29 15.02 5.55
CA THR A 187 -9.65 15.64 4.26
C THR A 187 -8.67 16.74 3.83
N LEU A 188 -7.56 16.93 4.57
CA LEU A 188 -6.55 17.92 4.24
C LEU A 188 -5.57 17.34 3.20
N ASP A 189 -5.83 17.70 1.95
CA ASP A 189 -5.00 17.41 0.79
C ASP A 189 -3.52 17.83 1.06
N PHE A 190 -2.60 16.87 0.92
CA PHE A 190 -1.18 17.00 1.29
C PHE A 190 -0.49 18.17 0.55
N THR A 191 -1.03 18.51 -0.63
CA THR A 191 -0.61 19.64 -1.47
C THR A 191 -0.70 21.00 -0.75
N LEU A 192 -1.65 21.20 0.16
CA LEU A 192 -1.76 22.43 0.95
C LEU A 192 -0.68 22.54 2.03
N LEU A 193 -0.25 21.41 2.60
CA LEU A 193 0.82 21.38 3.59
C LEU A 193 2.21 21.57 2.92
N GLU A 194 2.42 20.95 1.76
CA GLU A 194 3.64 21.17 0.95
C GLU A 194 3.73 22.56 0.34
N THR A 195 2.64 23.15 -0.16
CA THR A 195 2.67 24.54 -0.64
C THR A 195 2.82 25.56 0.49
N ALA A 196 2.29 25.29 1.69
CA ALA A 196 2.55 26.11 2.88
C ALA A 196 4.03 26.05 3.29
N THR A 197 4.58 24.85 3.44
CA THR A 197 6.00 24.64 3.83
C THR A 197 6.96 25.17 2.77
N SER A 198 6.70 24.95 1.47
CA SER A 198 7.53 25.46 0.37
C SER A 198 7.49 27.00 0.25
N ARG A 199 6.34 27.63 0.49
CA ARG A 199 6.25 29.11 0.54
C ARG A 199 6.97 29.69 1.76
N THR A 200 6.95 29.02 2.92
CA THR A 200 7.83 29.40 4.03
C THR A 200 9.31 29.16 3.72
N TRP A 201 9.64 28.11 2.96
CA TRP A 201 11.02 27.77 2.56
C TRP A 201 11.66 28.88 1.73
N SER A 202 10.95 29.43 0.74
CA SER A 202 11.41 30.56 -0.06
C SER A 202 11.65 31.84 0.76
N ASN A 203 10.84 32.07 1.80
CA ASN A 203 10.92 33.27 2.63
C ASN A 203 11.97 33.16 3.76
N VAL A 204 12.20 31.95 4.28
CA VAL A 204 13.19 31.70 5.36
C VAL A 204 14.61 31.53 4.83
N SER A 205 14.80 31.18 3.55
CA SER A 205 16.11 31.13 2.87
C SER A 205 16.90 32.44 2.94
N CYS A 206 16.29 33.56 3.29
CA CYS A 206 16.94 34.86 3.46
C CYS A 206 17.39 35.17 4.91
N ALA A 207 17.07 34.31 5.89
CA ALA A 207 17.44 34.47 7.30
C ALA A 207 18.35 33.31 7.73
N GLY A 208 19.65 33.57 7.82
CA GLY A 208 20.71 32.56 7.88
C GLY A 208 20.94 31.87 9.24
N ASP A 209 19.91 31.28 9.86
CA ASP A 209 20.04 30.48 11.08
C ASP A 209 19.80 28.97 10.82
N ASN A 210 20.89 28.22 10.64
CA ASN A 210 20.86 26.81 10.26
C ASN A 210 20.27 25.88 11.34
N SER A 211 20.37 26.20 12.64
CA SER A 211 19.93 25.28 13.70
C SER A 211 18.40 25.17 13.82
N VAL A 212 17.67 26.25 13.52
CA VAL A 212 16.19 26.21 13.48
C VAL A 212 15.72 25.38 12.29
N MET A 213 16.41 25.50 11.15
CA MET A 213 16.11 24.72 9.95
C MET A 213 16.23 23.22 10.16
N ASP A 214 17.24 22.75 10.89
CA ASP A 214 17.44 21.31 11.13
C ASP A 214 16.41 20.73 12.11
N ASN A 215 16.05 21.47 13.17
CA ASN A 215 14.95 21.08 14.08
C ASN A 215 13.59 20.98 13.37
N VAL A 216 13.32 21.86 12.38
CA VAL A 216 12.09 21.84 11.58
C VAL A 216 12.09 20.65 10.59
N LYS A 217 13.21 20.35 9.95
CA LYS A 217 13.35 19.15 9.09
C LYS A 217 13.12 17.86 9.87
N GLU A 218 13.71 17.74 11.06
CA GLU A 218 13.57 16.55 11.91
C GLU A 218 12.13 16.38 12.41
N SER A 219 11.45 17.48 12.76
CA SER A 219 10.03 17.47 13.12
C SER A 219 9.12 17.06 11.95
N LEU A 220 9.38 17.56 10.74
CA LEU A 220 8.65 17.18 9.52
C LEU A 220 8.88 15.71 9.13
N ALA A 221 10.11 15.19 9.28
CA ALA A 221 10.42 13.78 9.06
C ALA A 221 9.65 12.87 10.02
N LYS A 222 9.49 13.29 11.28
CA LYS A 222 8.71 12.56 12.30
C LYS A 222 7.21 12.53 11.96
N VAL A 223 6.62 13.69 11.61
CA VAL A 223 5.21 13.79 11.18
C VAL A 223 4.94 12.98 9.92
N ARG A 224 5.89 12.95 8.97
CA ARG A 224 5.82 12.12 7.77
C ARG A 224 5.76 10.62 8.12
N ALA A 225 6.69 10.13 8.94
CA ALA A 225 6.73 8.73 9.36
C ALA A 225 5.45 8.32 10.11
N ASP A 226 4.90 9.21 10.94
CA ASP A 226 3.63 8.96 11.64
C ASP A 226 2.40 9.01 10.71
N THR A 227 2.45 9.76 9.61
CA THR A 227 1.40 9.75 8.57
C THR A 227 1.47 8.48 7.72
N GLU A 228 2.67 8.03 7.36
CA GLU A 228 2.91 6.75 6.67
C GLU A 228 2.39 5.57 7.52
N ARG A 229 2.58 5.61 8.87
CA ARG A 229 1.99 4.67 9.83
C ARG A 229 0.46 4.70 9.93
N ILE A 230 -0.19 5.85 9.68
CA ILE A 230 -1.67 5.94 9.68
C ILE A 230 -2.26 5.30 8.42
N MET A 231 -1.63 5.49 7.25
CA MET A 231 -2.02 4.77 6.02
C MET A 231 -1.84 3.25 6.19
N HIS A 232 -0.76 2.83 6.86
CA HIS A 232 -0.51 1.43 7.22
C HIS A 232 -1.70 0.76 7.93
N LYS A 233 -2.49 1.53 8.71
CA LYS A 233 -3.68 1.03 9.40
C LYS A 233 -4.82 0.67 8.45
N GLN A 234 -4.98 1.40 7.34
CA GLN A 234 -5.98 1.12 6.32
C GLN A 234 -5.61 -0.11 5.48
N SER A 235 -4.32 -0.29 5.17
CA SER A 235 -3.80 -1.53 4.55
C SER A 235 -4.01 -2.74 5.47
N ILE A 236 -3.74 -2.58 6.77
CA ILE A 236 -3.98 -3.61 7.78
C ILE A 236 -5.48 -3.97 7.89
N ASP A 237 -6.41 -3.02 7.77
CA ASP A 237 -7.85 -3.33 7.75
C ASP A 237 -8.26 -4.21 6.55
N ARG A 238 -7.55 -4.14 5.41
CA ARG A 238 -7.77 -5.03 4.24
C ARG A 238 -7.24 -6.44 4.49
N ILE A 239 -6.05 -6.55 5.11
CA ILE A 239 -5.44 -7.81 5.57
C ILE A 239 -6.33 -8.50 6.63
N LEU A 240 -6.96 -7.73 7.53
CA LEU A 240 -7.77 -8.24 8.64
C LEU A 240 -9.23 -8.58 8.27
N ASN A 241 -9.86 -7.87 7.33
CA ASN A 241 -11.29 -8.05 7.01
C ASN A 241 -11.62 -9.26 6.11
N GLN A 242 -10.65 -10.12 5.80
CA GLN A 242 -10.81 -11.32 4.98
C GLN A 242 -11.24 -11.09 3.50
N ASP A 243 -11.13 -9.87 2.97
CA ASP A 243 -11.29 -9.55 1.55
C ASP A 243 -10.07 -10.04 0.70
N LYS A 244 -9.51 -11.22 1.04
CA LYS A 244 -8.22 -11.78 0.58
C LYS A 244 -8.09 -11.96 -0.94
N TYR A 245 -9.22 -11.98 -1.64
CA TYR A 245 -9.33 -12.22 -3.08
C TYR A 245 -9.90 -11.01 -3.84
N ARG A 246 -10.06 -9.86 -3.18
CA ARG A 246 -10.70 -8.68 -3.79
C ARG A 246 -9.73 -7.90 -4.67
N LYS A 247 -9.60 -8.37 -5.90
CA LYS A 247 -8.92 -7.71 -7.03
C LYS A 247 -9.40 -6.27 -7.18
N ARG A 248 -8.52 -5.34 -7.56
CA ARG A 248 -8.90 -3.95 -7.85
C ARG A 248 -9.79 -3.91 -9.11
N PRO A 249 -10.68 -2.91 -9.26
CA PRO A 249 -11.45 -2.76 -10.48
C PRO A 249 -10.52 -2.48 -11.66
N TYR A 250 -10.73 -3.21 -12.77
CA TYR A 250 -10.03 -3.01 -14.03
C TYR A 250 -10.81 -2.06 -14.93
N LEU A 251 -10.16 -1.01 -15.43
CA LEU A 251 -10.63 -0.24 -16.57
C LEU A 251 -9.61 -0.36 -17.70
N VAL A 252 -10.04 -0.95 -18.81
CA VAL A 252 -9.20 -1.25 -19.97
C VAL A 252 -9.74 -0.50 -21.19
N LYS A 253 -8.85 0.12 -21.95
CA LYS A 253 -9.17 0.82 -23.21
C LYS A 253 -8.06 0.61 -24.23
N THR A 254 -8.43 0.25 -25.45
CA THR A 254 -7.51 0.08 -26.58
C THR A 254 -7.58 1.30 -27.51
N GLY A 255 -6.52 1.56 -28.27
CA GLY A 255 -6.48 2.61 -29.30
C GLY A 255 -6.45 4.06 -28.80
N ILE A 256 -5.94 4.33 -27.58
CA ILE A 256 -5.88 5.70 -27.03
C ILE A 256 -4.87 6.60 -27.77
N VAL A 257 -3.69 6.08 -28.09
CA VAL A 257 -2.60 6.85 -28.72
C VAL A 257 -2.70 6.69 -30.23
N SER A 258 -3.14 7.75 -30.92
CA SER A 258 -3.32 7.75 -32.38
C SER A 258 -2.03 7.81 -33.19
N GLN A 259 -0.89 8.11 -32.55
CA GLN A 259 0.44 8.13 -33.18
C GLN A 259 1.12 6.76 -33.19
N ALA A 260 0.69 5.85 -32.31
CA ALA A 260 1.20 4.49 -32.22
C ALA A 260 0.35 3.56 -33.08
N LYS A 261 0.94 2.47 -33.58
CA LYS A 261 0.23 1.46 -34.38
C LYS A 261 -0.79 0.71 -33.52
N GLY A 262 -0.36 0.31 -32.33
CA GLY A 262 -1.21 -0.21 -31.28
C GLY A 262 -1.01 0.60 -30.02
N SER A 263 -2.07 0.74 -29.23
CA SER A 263 -1.97 1.31 -27.90
C SER A 263 -3.02 0.73 -26.98
N ALA A 264 -2.70 0.69 -25.70
CA ALA A 264 -3.61 0.28 -24.66
C ALA A 264 -3.39 1.12 -23.41
N TYR A 265 -4.46 1.29 -22.65
CA TYR A 265 -4.49 1.92 -21.34
C TYR A 265 -5.17 0.95 -20.39
N ILE A 266 -4.51 0.68 -19.26
CA ILE A 266 -5.03 -0.13 -18.19
C ILE A 266 -4.96 0.67 -16.89
N GLU A 267 -6.05 0.65 -16.15
CA GLU A 267 -6.18 1.19 -14.81
C GLU A 267 -6.62 0.05 -13.88
N MET A 268 -5.81 -0.22 -12.84
CA MET A 268 -5.98 -1.26 -11.83
C MET A 268 -6.13 -0.58 -10.47
N GLY A 269 -7.34 -0.12 -10.18
CA GLY A 269 -7.57 0.83 -9.09
C GLY A 269 -6.71 2.09 -9.30
N ASP A 270 -5.79 2.35 -8.37
CA ASP A 270 -4.92 3.53 -8.45
C ASP A 270 -3.80 3.41 -9.50
N THR A 271 -3.36 2.20 -9.87
CA THR A 271 -2.25 2.01 -10.82
C THR A 271 -2.72 2.24 -12.25
N LYS A 272 -2.10 3.18 -12.97
CA LYS A 272 -2.50 3.58 -14.34
C LYS A 272 -1.30 3.46 -15.28
N VAL A 273 -1.42 2.67 -16.33
CA VAL A 273 -0.36 2.40 -17.31
C VAL A 273 -0.87 2.64 -18.72
N ILE A 274 -0.06 3.33 -19.53
CA ILE A 274 -0.27 3.47 -20.97
C ILE A 274 0.84 2.76 -21.72
N CYS A 275 0.48 1.91 -22.69
CA CYS A 275 1.42 1.25 -23.57
C CYS A 275 1.21 1.68 -25.02
N SER A 276 2.31 1.88 -25.74
CA SER A 276 2.35 2.22 -27.16
C SER A 276 3.27 1.24 -27.89
N VAL A 277 2.76 0.67 -28.98
CA VAL A 277 3.47 -0.25 -29.87
C VAL A 277 3.63 0.40 -31.23
N PHE A 278 4.83 0.37 -31.77
CA PHE A 278 5.14 0.87 -33.11
C PHE A 278 5.30 -0.28 -34.12
N ASP A 279 5.07 0.02 -35.39
CA ASP A 279 5.26 -0.95 -36.48
C ASP A 279 6.69 -1.52 -36.49
N PRO A 280 6.90 -2.79 -36.93
CA PRO A 280 8.21 -3.40 -36.95
C PRO A 280 9.22 -2.57 -37.78
N ARG A 281 10.34 -2.19 -37.16
CA ARG A 281 11.43 -1.42 -37.80
C ARG A 281 12.63 -2.32 -38.08
N GLU A 282 13.36 -2.07 -39.17
CA GLU A 282 14.63 -2.76 -39.42
C GLU A 282 15.69 -2.30 -38.42
N VAL A 283 16.38 -3.24 -37.76
CA VAL A 283 17.36 -2.91 -36.72
C VAL A 283 18.62 -2.30 -37.34
N PRO A 284 18.94 -1.02 -37.07
CA PRO A 284 20.12 -0.39 -37.64
C PRO A 284 21.40 -1.04 -37.09
N ASN A 285 22.39 -1.25 -37.97
CA ASN A 285 23.74 -1.77 -37.69
C ASN A 285 23.85 -3.28 -37.33
N LYS A 286 22.84 -4.10 -37.60
CA LYS A 286 23.03 -5.56 -37.57
C LYS A 286 23.77 -6.06 -38.82
N THR A 287 24.93 -6.66 -38.62
CA THR A 287 25.80 -7.22 -39.69
C THR A 287 25.54 -8.70 -39.98
N GLY A 288 24.49 -9.30 -39.41
CA GLY A 288 24.12 -10.70 -39.61
C GLY A 288 22.60 -10.88 -39.70
N TYR A 289 22.18 -11.81 -40.57
CA TYR A 289 20.77 -12.19 -40.74
C TYR A 289 20.24 -12.88 -39.48
N CYS A 290 19.10 -12.41 -38.98
CA CYS A 290 18.39 -13.03 -37.87
C CYS A 290 17.16 -13.78 -38.38
N VAL A 291 17.08 -15.08 -38.08
CA VAL A 291 15.94 -15.95 -38.47
C VAL A 291 14.66 -15.57 -37.71
N GLN A 292 14.80 -14.91 -36.56
CA GLN A 292 13.71 -14.44 -35.72
C GLN A 292 13.73 -12.90 -35.70
N GLY A 293 12.55 -12.30 -35.67
CA GLY A 293 12.37 -10.90 -35.30
C GLY A 293 12.70 -10.67 -33.81
N GLU A 294 12.86 -9.42 -33.44
CA GLU A 294 13.12 -9.02 -32.04
C GLU A 294 11.98 -8.20 -31.45
N LEU A 295 11.88 -8.24 -30.13
CA LEU A 295 11.00 -7.39 -29.35
C LEU A 295 11.87 -6.44 -28.53
N PHE A 296 11.69 -5.12 -28.71
CA PHE A 296 12.29 -4.13 -27.82
C PHE A 296 11.22 -3.65 -26.85
N CYS A 297 11.48 -3.78 -25.54
CA CYS A 297 10.59 -3.27 -24.50
C CYS A 297 11.31 -2.20 -23.68
N GLU A 298 10.69 -1.03 -23.55
CA GLU A 298 11.08 -0.01 -22.58
C GLU A 298 9.95 0.16 -21.56
N PHE A 299 10.22 -0.18 -20.31
CA PHE A 299 9.39 0.13 -19.16
C PHE A 299 9.89 1.44 -18.54
N LYS A 300 8.99 2.39 -18.28
CA LYS A 300 9.33 3.69 -17.70
C LYS A 300 8.27 4.20 -16.73
N PHE A 301 8.68 4.69 -15.58
CA PHE A 301 7.86 5.49 -14.69
C PHE A 301 7.81 6.94 -15.18
N ALA A 302 6.61 7.51 -15.30
CA ALA A 302 6.49 8.95 -15.48
C ALA A 302 7.07 9.65 -14.24
N PRO A 303 7.75 10.81 -14.36
CA PRO A 303 8.34 11.50 -13.21
C PRO A 303 7.36 11.79 -12.06
N PHE A 304 6.05 11.90 -12.37
CA PHE A 304 4.97 12.16 -11.42
C PHE A 304 4.23 10.90 -10.93
N SER A 305 4.60 9.70 -11.39
CA SER A 305 3.86 8.45 -11.08
C SER A 305 4.07 7.93 -9.66
N HIS A 306 5.19 8.27 -9.01
CA HIS A 306 5.45 7.97 -7.61
C HIS A 306 5.21 9.20 -6.73
N ARG A 307 4.83 8.96 -5.47
CA ARG A 307 4.75 9.98 -4.40
C ARG A 307 6.02 10.82 -4.26
N LYS A 308 7.19 10.24 -4.58
CA LYS A 308 8.46 10.96 -4.71
C LYS A 308 8.83 11.06 -6.18
N ARG A 309 8.96 12.29 -6.69
CA ARG A 309 9.28 12.57 -8.09
C ARG A 309 10.61 11.90 -8.52
N LYS A 310 10.55 10.97 -9.49
CA LYS A 310 11.73 10.38 -10.14
C LYS A 310 12.34 11.34 -11.17
N LEU A 311 13.60 11.12 -11.56
CA LEU A 311 14.22 11.83 -12.69
C LEU A 311 13.67 11.28 -14.02
N HIS A 312 13.99 11.94 -15.13
CA HIS A 312 13.59 11.45 -16.48
C HIS A 312 14.54 10.38 -17.03
N GLN A 313 15.73 10.25 -16.46
CA GLN A 313 16.71 9.22 -16.82
C GLN A 313 16.22 7.85 -16.32
N GLN A 314 16.50 6.78 -17.09
CA GLN A 314 16.13 5.43 -16.70
C GLN A 314 16.87 4.98 -15.42
N ASP A 315 16.11 4.51 -14.43
CA ASP A 315 16.63 3.88 -13.22
C ASP A 315 17.05 2.41 -13.48
N ALA A 316 17.86 1.83 -12.59
CA ALA A 316 18.26 0.42 -12.69
C ALA A 316 17.07 -0.55 -12.60
N GLU A 317 16.10 -0.24 -11.74
CA GLU A 317 14.81 -0.94 -11.59
C GLU A 317 14.01 -0.94 -12.90
N GLU A 318 13.92 0.20 -13.59
CA GLU A 318 13.19 0.31 -14.86
C GLU A 318 13.84 -0.53 -15.96
N LYS A 319 15.17 -0.63 -15.96
CA LYS A 319 15.92 -1.48 -16.88
C LYS A 319 15.70 -2.96 -16.60
N GLU A 320 15.58 -3.35 -15.33
CA GLU A 320 15.22 -4.72 -14.93
C GLU A 320 13.79 -5.05 -15.37
N TYR A 321 12.81 -4.19 -15.07
CA TYR A 321 11.43 -4.35 -15.52
C TYR A 321 11.28 -4.34 -17.05
N SER A 322 12.08 -3.55 -17.78
CA SER A 322 12.14 -3.61 -19.25
C SER A 322 12.57 -5.00 -19.75
N SER A 323 13.57 -5.59 -19.09
CA SER A 323 14.09 -6.93 -19.43
C SER A 323 13.07 -8.04 -19.12
N ILE A 324 12.35 -7.92 -17.99
CA ILE A 324 11.29 -8.85 -17.60
C ILE A 324 10.06 -8.72 -18.53
N LEU A 325 9.68 -7.49 -18.89
CA LEU A 325 8.59 -7.22 -19.84
C LEU A 325 8.87 -7.83 -21.22
N GLN A 326 10.11 -7.72 -21.71
CA GLN A 326 10.53 -8.37 -22.96
C GLN A 326 10.36 -9.90 -22.88
N ARG A 327 10.95 -10.53 -21.87
CA ARG A 327 10.90 -12.00 -21.67
C ARG A 327 9.49 -12.54 -21.46
N ALA A 328 8.61 -11.78 -20.81
CA ALA A 328 7.21 -12.15 -20.62
C ALA A 328 6.39 -12.18 -21.93
N LEU A 329 6.79 -11.40 -22.94
CA LEU A 329 6.08 -11.23 -24.21
C LEU A 329 6.70 -12.06 -25.35
N GLU A 330 8.02 -12.29 -25.34
CA GLU A 330 8.73 -13.14 -26.31
C GLU A 330 8.04 -14.49 -26.64
N PRO A 331 7.60 -15.32 -25.67
CA PRO A 331 6.95 -16.60 -25.98
C PRO A 331 5.52 -16.44 -26.54
N ALA A 332 4.92 -15.27 -26.44
CA ALA A 332 3.58 -14.99 -26.95
C ALA A 332 3.56 -14.47 -28.39
N VAL A 333 4.65 -13.84 -28.85
CA VAL A 333 4.71 -13.17 -30.16
C VAL A 333 5.30 -14.11 -31.22
N CYS A 334 4.72 -14.12 -32.42
CA CYS A 334 5.19 -14.93 -33.55
C CYS A 334 6.43 -14.30 -34.22
N LEU A 335 7.57 -14.25 -33.51
CA LEU A 335 8.83 -13.65 -34.00
C LEU A 335 9.31 -14.21 -35.35
N GLN A 336 8.88 -15.42 -35.74
CA GLN A 336 9.22 -16.03 -37.02
C GLN A 336 8.55 -15.35 -38.23
N GLU A 337 7.46 -14.60 -38.04
CA GLU A 337 6.74 -13.95 -39.15
C GLU A 337 7.43 -12.64 -39.63
N PHE A 338 8.35 -12.08 -38.84
CA PHE A 338 9.02 -10.81 -39.14
C PHE A 338 10.57 -10.83 -38.94
N PRO A 339 11.31 -11.69 -39.67
CA PRO A 339 12.76 -11.79 -39.55
C PRO A 339 13.48 -10.46 -39.87
N ASN A 340 14.52 -10.14 -39.10
CA ASN A 340 15.29 -8.89 -39.12
C ASN A 340 14.54 -7.60 -38.70
N PHE A 341 13.24 -7.67 -38.43
CA PHE A 341 12.49 -6.55 -37.88
C PHE A 341 12.43 -6.62 -36.35
N GLN A 342 12.31 -5.45 -35.73
CA GLN A 342 12.14 -5.24 -34.31
C GLN A 342 10.83 -4.50 -34.04
N VAL A 343 9.99 -5.05 -33.17
CA VAL A 343 8.77 -4.40 -32.70
C VAL A 343 9.08 -3.66 -31.40
N ASP A 344 8.83 -2.36 -31.38
CA ASP A 344 9.10 -1.51 -30.22
C ASP A 344 7.85 -1.31 -29.36
N VAL A 345 7.97 -1.65 -28.08
CA VAL A 345 6.93 -1.62 -27.06
C VAL A 345 7.36 -0.66 -25.95
N TYR A 346 6.64 0.46 -25.80
CA TYR A 346 6.91 1.44 -24.75
C TYR A 346 5.78 1.39 -23.71
N ALA A 347 6.08 0.96 -22.49
CA ALA A 347 5.16 0.94 -21.36
C ALA A 347 5.49 2.08 -20.39
N THR A 348 4.61 3.08 -20.30
CA THR A 348 4.75 4.21 -19.38
C THR A 348 3.73 4.12 -18.25
N VAL A 349 4.21 4.00 -17.02
CA VAL A 349 3.39 4.07 -15.80
C VAL A 349 3.10 5.54 -15.51
N LEU A 350 1.82 5.91 -15.52
CA LEU A 350 1.36 7.27 -15.25
C LEU A 350 1.14 7.50 -13.75
N ASP A 351 0.67 6.46 -13.05
CA ASP A 351 0.35 6.49 -11.62
C ASP A 351 0.68 5.11 -11.04
N ASN A 352 1.45 5.05 -9.96
CA ASN A 352 1.85 3.79 -9.33
C ASN A 352 1.16 3.63 -7.97
N GLY A 353 0.12 2.79 -7.95
CA GLY A 353 -0.56 2.33 -6.73
C GLY A 353 -0.20 0.90 -6.34
N GLY A 354 0.84 0.28 -6.93
CA GLY A 354 1.26 -1.11 -6.73
C GLY A 354 0.96 -2.04 -7.90
N SER A 355 1.70 -3.15 -8.02
CA SER A 355 1.64 -4.13 -9.11
C SER A 355 1.86 -3.54 -10.52
N ALA A 356 2.69 -2.49 -10.63
CA ALA A 356 2.93 -1.76 -11.88
C ALA A 356 3.51 -2.63 -13.02
N LEU A 357 4.37 -3.61 -12.69
CA LEU A 357 4.94 -4.54 -13.67
C LEU A 357 3.86 -5.43 -14.31
N ALA A 358 2.96 -5.99 -13.50
CA ALA A 358 1.83 -6.80 -13.97
C ALA A 358 0.88 -5.97 -14.87
N ALA A 359 0.55 -4.75 -14.45
CA ALA A 359 -0.26 -3.83 -15.24
C ALA A 359 0.38 -3.49 -16.61
N ALA A 360 1.71 -3.32 -16.65
CA ALA A 360 2.45 -3.05 -17.87
C ALA A 360 2.51 -4.24 -18.83
N ILE A 361 2.70 -5.47 -18.34
CA ILE A 361 2.69 -6.68 -19.17
C ILE A 361 1.32 -6.87 -19.85
N MET A 362 0.23 -6.68 -19.10
CA MET A 362 -1.13 -6.75 -19.67
C MET A 362 -1.39 -5.63 -20.68
N ALA A 363 -0.95 -4.40 -20.39
CA ALA A 363 -1.10 -3.27 -21.30
C ALA A 363 -0.30 -3.48 -22.60
N ALA A 364 0.91 -4.02 -22.51
CA ALA A 364 1.73 -4.37 -23.67
C ALA A 364 1.09 -5.48 -24.51
N SER A 365 0.56 -6.53 -23.89
CA SER A 365 -0.13 -7.60 -24.61
C SER A 365 -1.35 -7.10 -25.39
N LEU A 366 -2.18 -6.24 -24.78
CA LEU A 366 -3.30 -5.59 -25.46
C LEU A 366 -2.85 -4.62 -26.56
N ALA A 367 -1.77 -3.87 -26.36
CA ALA A 367 -1.25 -2.95 -27.37
C ALA A 367 -0.69 -3.71 -28.59
N LEU A 368 -0.04 -4.86 -28.39
CA LEU A 368 0.41 -5.76 -29.46
C LEU A 368 -0.78 -6.34 -30.24
N ALA A 369 -1.81 -6.82 -29.54
CA ALA A 369 -3.05 -7.30 -30.14
C ALA A 369 -3.75 -6.20 -30.97
N ASN A 370 -3.83 -4.99 -30.44
CA ASN A 370 -4.42 -3.83 -31.14
C ASN A 370 -3.56 -3.35 -32.32
N ALA A 371 -2.23 -3.54 -32.28
CA ALA A 371 -1.35 -3.26 -33.42
C ALA A 371 -1.57 -4.25 -34.59
N GLY A 372 -2.17 -5.41 -34.32
CA GLY A 372 -2.29 -6.51 -35.26
C GLY A 372 -0.99 -7.32 -35.42
N VAL A 373 -0.13 -7.31 -34.39
CA VAL A 373 1.08 -8.17 -34.37
C VAL A 373 0.66 -9.63 -34.19
N PRO A 374 1.17 -10.57 -34.99
CA PRO A 374 0.83 -11.99 -34.86
C PRO A 374 1.32 -12.54 -33.51
N MET A 375 0.40 -13.13 -32.75
CA MET A 375 0.63 -13.63 -31.39
C MET A 375 -0.21 -14.88 -31.12
N PHE A 376 0.33 -15.81 -30.32
CA PHE A 376 -0.31 -17.09 -29.99
C PHE A 376 -1.48 -16.97 -29.00
N GLY A 377 -1.53 -15.88 -28.23
CA GLY A 377 -2.55 -15.64 -27.22
C GLY A 377 -2.20 -14.45 -26.33
N LEU A 378 -3.19 -13.91 -25.62
CA LEU A 378 -2.97 -12.78 -24.70
C LEU A 378 -2.16 -13.21 -23.46
N VAL A 379 -1.20 -12.38 -23.08
CA VAL A 379 -0.41 -12.52 -21.85
C VAL A 379 -1.13 -11.78 -20.73
N THR A 380 -1.53 -12.53 -19.72
CA THR A 380 -2.06 -11.98 -18.46
C THR A 380 -0.93 -11.95 -17.43
N ALA A 381 -0.93 -10.95 -16.55
CA ALA A 381 0.05 -10.85 -15.47
C ALA A 381 -0.63 -10.45 -14.16
N SER A 382 -0.11 -10.95 -13.04
CA SER A 382 -0.63 -10.64 -11.71
C SER A 382 0.50 -10.76 -10.69
N THR A 383 0.37 -9.99 -9.61
CA THR A 383 1.29 -10.00 -8.47
C THR A 383 0.60 -10.64 -7.26
N VAL A 384 1.34 -11.42 -6.48
CA VAL A 384 0.97 -11.87 -5.13
C VAL A 384 2.03 -11.41 -4.14
N GLY A 385 1.59 -10.68 -3.11
CA GLY A 385 2.39 -10.40 -1.92
C GLY A 385 2.22 -11.50 -0.88
N ILE A 386 3.32 -11.94 -0.28
CA ILE A 386 3.36 -12.96 0.78
C ILE A 386 3.84 -12.31 2.07
N CYS A 387 3.11 -12.54 3.14
CA CYS A 387 3.51 -12.20 4.51
C CYS A 387 3.06 -13.32 5.46
N ASP A 388 4.04 -14.05 5.98
CA ASP A 388 3.97 -15.20 6.88
C ASP A 388 3.08 -16.34 6.33
N ARG A 389 1.77 -16.24 6.53
CA ARG A 389 0.73 -17.20 6.08
C ARG A 389 -0.41 -16.54 5.32
N THR A 390 -0.20 -15.30 4.89
CA THR A 390 -1.19 -14.49 4.18
C THR A 390 -0.69 -14.20 2.77
N TYR A 391 -1.52 -14.57 1.81
CA TYR A 391 -1.35 -14.25 0.40
C TYR A 391 -2.27 -13.08 0.05
N LEU A 392 -1.72 -12.05 -0.60
CA LEU A 392 -2.43 -10.86 -1.05
C LEU A 392 -2.34 -10.82 -2.58
N VAL A 393 -3.45 -11.11 -3.27
CA VAL A 393 -3.54 -10.97 -4.73
C VAL A 393 -3.70 -9.48 -5.08
N ASP A 394 -2.94 -9.01 -6.06
CA ASP A 394 -2.97 -7.62 -6.54
C ASP A 394 -2.68 -6.58 -5.41
N PRO A 395 -1.51 -6.67 -4.74
CA PRO A 395 -1.12 -5.78 -3.66
C PRO A 395 -0.90 -4.33 -4.13
N THR A 396 -1.21 -3.40 -3.25
CA THR A 396 -0.90 -1.97 -3.39
C THR A 396 0.55 -1.66 -3.04
N ASP A 397 1.07 -0.50 -3.45
CA ASP A 397 2.45 -0.05 -3.20
C ASP A 397 2.83 -0.12 -1.70
N ALA A 398 1.88 0.18 -0.79
CA ALA A 398 2.09 0.04 0.65
C ALA A 398 2.14 -1.44 1.11
N GLU A 399 1.33 -2.32 0.50
CA GLU A 399 1.31 -3.76 0.79
C GLU A 399 2.55 -4.47 0.20
N GLU A 400 3.05 -4.04 -0.96
CA GLU A 400 4.30 -4.53 -1.57
C GLU A 400 5.53 -4.17 -0.72
N ASN A 401 5.62 -2.91 -0.26
CA ASN A 401 6.67 -2.49 0.68
C ASN A 401 6.61 -3.26 2.01
N PHE A 402 5.40 -3.59 2.48
CA PHE A 402 5.20 -4.40 3.68
C PHE A 402 5.66 -5.85 3.48
N CYS A 403 5.21 -6.54 2.43
CA CYS A 403 5.64 -7.89 2.08
C CYS A 403 7.15 -7.99 1.80
N SER A 404 7.79 -6.91 1.34
CA SER A 404 9.24 -6.85 1.14
C SER A 404 10.04 -6.68 2.44
N THR A 405 9.40 -6.29 3.55
CA THR A 405 10.06 -5.97 4.82
C THR A 405 9.77 -7.04 5.87
N LYS A 406 10.80 -7.69 6.42
CA LYS A 406 10.61 -8.67 7.51
C LYS A 406 9.87 -8.07 8.70
N ALA A 407 8.78 -8.70 9.12
CA ALA A 407 8.02 -8.31 10.32
C ALA A 407 8.83 -8.46 11.62
N VAL A 408 9.65 -9.53 11.72
CA VAL A 408 10.55 -9.78 12.86
C VAL A 408 11.94 -10.20 12.36
N PRO A 409 13.03 -9.55 12.82
CA PRO A 409 14.39 -9.99 12.50
C PRO A 409 14.73 -11.32 13.20
N GLY A 410 14.98 -12.37 12.41
CA GLY A 410 15.54 -13.65 12.91
C GLY A 410 14.56 -14.83 12.95
N THR A 411 13.28 -14.63 12.63
CA THR A 411 12.34 -15.73 12.40
C THR A 411 12.43 -16.26 10.97
N PRO A 412 12.08 -17.55 10.73
CA PRO A 412 12.06 -18.17 9.41
C PRO A 412 10.74 -17.93 8.67
N ASP A 413 10.19 -16.72 8.75
CA ASP A 413 8.88 -16.40 8.17
C ASP A 413 9.00 -16.04 6.68
N ASP A 414 8.09 -16.61 5.88
CA ASP A 414 7.97 -16.35 4.44
C ASP A 414 7.54 -14.90 4.20
N HIS A 415 8.31 -14.17 3.42
CA HIS A 415 8.00 -12.79 3.04
C HIS A 415 8.57 -12.51 1.66
N GLY A 416 7.79 -11.87 0.80
CA GLY A 416 8.20 -11.55 -0.55
C GLY A 416 7.06 -11.21 -1.48
N ILE A 417 7.42 -11.03 -2.75
CA ILE A 417 6.51 -10.72 -3.84
C ILE A 417 6.80 -11.68 -4.98
N ILE A 418 5.74 -12.25 -5.56
CA ILE A 418 5.78 -13.08 -6.76
C ILE A 418 4.97 -12.35 -7.84
N VAL A 419 5.60 -12.02 -8.95
CA VAL A 419 4.93 -11.55 -10.18
C VAL A 419 4.98 -12.68 -11.20
N GLN A 420 3.83 -13.08 -11.71
CA GLN A 420 3.73 -14.13 -12.72
C GLN A 420 3.08 -13.57 -13.98
N ALA A 421 3.62 -13.95 -15.15
CA ALA A 421 3.04 -13.70 -16.45
C ALA A 421 2.75 -15.03 -17.14
N ALA A 422 1.51 -15.20 -17.64
CA ALA A 422 1.04 -16.47 -18.21
C ALA A 422 0.12 -16.24 -19.42
N LEU A 423 0.09 -17.21 -20.33
CA LEU A 423 -0.88 -17.35 -21.42
C LEU A 423 -1.95 -18.38 -20.99
N PRO A 424 -3.12 -17.96 -20.50
CA PRO A 424 -4.09 -18.88 -19.91
C PRO A 424 -4.69 -19.84 -20.94
N GLN A 425 -4.78 -19.39 -22.19
CA GLN A 425 -5.25 -20.16 -23.35
C GLN A 425 -4.39 -21.40 -23.64
N HIS A 426 -3.09 -21.34 -23.33
CA HIS A 426 -2.13 -22.45 -23.52
C HIS A 426 -1.77 -23.16 -22.21
N GLY A 427 -2.26 -22.67 -21.07
CA GLY A 427 -1.85 -23.16 -19.74
C GLY A 427 -0.36 -22.98 -19.43
N GLN A 428 0.30 -22.04 -20.13
CA GLN A 428 1.75 -21.85 -20.06
C GLN A 428 2.11 -20.56 -19.30
N ILE A 429 3.18 -20.62 -18.52
CA ILE A 429 3.80 -19.46 -17.86
C ILE A 429 4.92 -18.93 -18.77
N SER A 430 4.91 -17.63 -19.05
CA SER A 430 5.98 -16.96 -19.79
C SER A 430 7.18 -16.67 -18.90
N GLU A 431 6.91 -16.07 -17.74
CA GLU A 431 7.92 -15.47 -16.88
C GLU A 431 7.42 -15.43 -15.44
N MET A 432 8.35 -15.60 -14.49
CA MET A 432 8.06 -15.57 -13.05
C MET A 432 9.18 -14.85 -12.32
N PHE A 433 8.85 -13.70 -11.74
CA PHE A 433 9.78 -12.84 -11.02
C PHE A 433 9.47 -12.92 -9.53
N VAL A 434 10.49 -13.24 -8.73
CA VAL A 434 10.36 -13.49 -7.29
C VAL A 434 11.36 -12.64 -6.52
N ILE A 435 10.87 -11.87 -5.56
CA ILE A 435 11.68 -11.10 -4.59
C ILE A 435 11.33 -11.61 -3.19
N GLY A 436 12.33 -11.91 -2.36
CA GLY A 436 12.16 -12.20 -0.93
C GLY A 436 12.75 -13.53 -0.49
N SER A 437 12.31 -14.00 0.68
CA SER A 437 12.63 -15.33 1.22
C SER A 437 11.32 -16.10 1.33
N ILE A 438 11.14 -17.10 0.48
CA ILE A 438 9.88 -17.83 0.32
C ILE A 438 10.21 -19.32 0.20
N ASP A 439 9.53 -20.15 0.99
CA ASP A 439 9.62 -21.60 0.88
C ASP A 439 8.95 -22.17 -0.39
N MET A 440 9.42 -23.32 -0.85
CA MET A 440 8.95 -23.97 -2.08
C MET A 440 7.45 -24.33 -2.02
N ASP A 441 6.99 -24.82 -0.87
CA ASP A 441 5.58 -25.10 -0.57
C ASP A 441 4.69 -23.85 -0.72
N THR A 442 5.23 -22.69 -0.36
CA THR A 442 4.54 -21.40 -0.44
C THR A 442 4.52 -20.87 -1.87
N ILE A 443 5.57 -21.14 -2.66
CA ILE A 443 5.62 -20.83 -4.10
C ILE A 443 4.58 -21.65 -4.87
N GLU A 444 4.46 -22.96 -4.64
CA GLU A 444 3.48 -23.83 -5.32
C GLU A 444 2.03 -23.34 -5.09
N ARG A 445 1.65 -23.07 -3.84
CA ARG A 445 0.32 -22.51 -3.50
C ARG A 445 0.07 -21.14 -4.13
N SER A 446 1.11 -20.32 -4.27
CA SER A 446 1.01 -19.00 -4.89
C SER A 446 0.83 -19.09 -6.40
N MET A 447 1.51 -20.04 -7.04
CA MET A 447 1.43 -20.34 -8.47
C MET A 447 0.02 -20.82 -8.86
N ASP A 448 -0.61 -21.69 -8.07
CA ASP A 448 -2.01 -22.09 -8.27
C ASP A 448 -2.98 -20.90 -8.16
N LEU A 449 -2.82 -20.07 -7.13
CA LEU A 449 -3.62 -18.86 -6.91
C LEU A 449 -3.48 -17.84 -8.06
N LEU A 450 -2.27 -17.70 -8.59
CA LEU A 450 -1.97 -16.86 -9.75
C LEU A 450 -2.57 -17.46 -11.02
N ASN A 451 -2.43 -18.77 -11.25
CA ASN A 451 -3.03 -19.49 -12.39
C ASN A 451 -4.56 -19.33 -12.45
N ASP A 452 -5.26 -19.44 -11.31
CA ASP A 452 -6.70 -19.16 -11.26
C ASP A 452 -7.00 -17.68 -11.47
N THR A 453 -6.18 -16.78 -10.92
CA THR A 453 -6.32 -15.34 -11.14
C THR A 453 -6.17 -14.95 -12.62
N HIS A 454 -5.27 -15.61 -13.34
CA HIS A 454 -5.04 -15.42 -14.78
C HIS A 454 -6.24 -15.87 -15.62
N LYS A 455 -6.89 -17.00 -15.27
CA LYS A 455 -8.11 -17.49 -15.94
C LYS A 455 -9.26 -16.48 -15.83
N ASP A 456 -9.42 -15.81 -14.69
CA ASP A 456 -10.44 -14.77 -14.51
C ASP A 456 -10.16 -13.49 -15.31
N ILE A 457 -8.88 -13.10 -15.43
CA ILE A 457 -8.47 -11.85 -16.10
C ILE A 457 -8.57 -11.96 -17.62
N CYS A 458 -8.19 -13.11 -18.19
CA CYS A 458 -8.17 -13.35 -19.63
C CYS A 458 -9.45 -12.90 -20.38
N PRO A 459 -10.67 -13.35 -20.01
CA PRO A 459 -11.90 -12.95 -20.70
C PRO A 459 -12.22 -11.45 -20.59
N ILE A 460 -11.74 -10.76 -19.56
CA ILE A 460 -11.93 -9.30 -19.39
C ILE A 460 -11.08 -8.56 -20.44
N LEU A 461 -9.84 -9.01 -20.67
CA LEU A 461 -8.95 -8.44 -21.68
C LEU A 461 -9.47 -8.72 -23.10
N GLU A 462 -9.95 -9.95 -23.36
CA GLU A 462 -10.53 -10.35 -24.65
C GLU A 462 -11.75 -9.50 -25.04
N GLN A 463 -12.66 -9.23 -24.09
CA GLN A 463 -13.84 -8.37 -24.31
C GLN A 463 -13.50 -6.92 -24.69
N CYS A 464 -12.30 -6.45 -24.33
CA CYS A 464 -11.85 -5.09 -24.59
C CYS A 464 -11.16 -4.91 -25.96
N LEU A 465 -10.91 -6.00 -26.69
CA LEU A 465 -10.45 -5.93 -28.07
C LEU A 465 -11.66 -5.72 -29.01
N PRO A 466 -11.61 -4.74 -29.94
CA PRO A 466 -12.70 -4.56 -30.90
C PRO A 466 -12.81 -5.81 -31.78
N ASN A 467 -14.00 -6.42 -31.83
CA ASN A 467 -14.31 -7.69 -32.51
C ASN A 467 -13.44 -7.94 -33.78
N ILE A 468 -12.38 -8.74 -33.62
CA ILE A 468 -11.45 -9.15 -34.69
C ILE A 468 -12.14 -10.09 -35.70
N SER A 469 -13.43 -10.42 -35.49
CA SER A 469 -14.29 -11.24 -36.36
C SER A 469 -14.46 -10.74 -37.80
N SER A 470 -13.91 -9.58 -38.18
CA SER A 470 -13.82 -9.11 -39.57
C SER A 470 -12.53 -9.56 -40.28
N ILE A 471 -11.47 -9.94 -39.56
CA ILE A 471 -10.25 -10.52 -40.14
C ILE A 471 -10.50 -12.00 -40.41
N LYS A 472 -11.11 -12.29 -41.57
CA LYS A 472 -11.21 -13.65 -42.10
C LYS A 472 -9.81 -14.16 -42.43
N TYR A 473 -9.20 -14.91 -41.52
CA TYR A 473 -8.07 -15.77 -41.86
C TYR A 473 -8.46 -16.65 -43.04
N LYS A 474 -7.77 -16.46 -44.16
CA LYS A 474 -7.91 -17.29 -45.35
C LYS A 474 -6.98 -18.48 -45.11
N PRO A 475 -7.48 -19.70 -44.83
CA PRO A 475 -6.61 -20.81 -44.50
C PRO A 475 -5.66 -21.05 -45.67
N VAL A 476 -4.35 -21.03 -45.37
CA VAL A 476 -3.34 -21.53 -46.29
C VAL A 476 -3.67 -23.01 -46.50
N ARG A 477 -3.82 -23.42 -47.76
CA ARG A 477 -4.12 -24.82 -48.07
C ARG A 477 -2.95 -25.68 -47.62
N ASP A 478 -3.23 -26.69 -46.82
CA ASP A 478 -2.26 -27.75 -46.49
C ASP A 478 -1.78 -28.40 -47.78
N SER A 479 -0.59 -28.02 -48.24
CA SER A 479 0.16 -28.77 -49.24
C SER A 479 0.77 -29.98 -48.56
N VAL A 480 -0.07 -30.96 -48.25
CA VAL A 480 0.34 -32.28 -47.76
C VAL A 480 1.23 -32.91 -48.82
N MET A 481 2.55 -32.91 -48.58
CA MET A 481 3.45 -33.82 -49.27
C MET A 481 3.09 -35.24 -48.84
N ARG A 482 2.22 -35.90 -49.63
CA ARG A 482 2.14 -37.35 -49.61
C ARG A 482 3.46 -37.86 -50.15
N MET A 483 4.28 -38.43 -49.26
CA MET A 483 5.34 -39.34 -49.69
C MET A 483 4.66 -40.53 -50.35
N GLU A 484 5.00 -40.78 -51.60
CA GLU A 484 4.64 -42.00 -52.30
C GLU A 484 5.42 -43.14 -51.62
N ASN A 485 4.68 -44.07 -51.00
CA ASN A 485 5.24 -45.35 -50.59
C ASN A 485 4.91 -46.35 -51.70
N ASP A 486 5.94 -46.80 -52.39
CA ASP A 486 5.85 -47.95 -53.29
C ASP A 486 5.40 -49.18 -52.51
N GLY A 487 4.41 -49.88 -53.05
CA GLY A 487 3.84 -51.10 -52.49
C GLY A 487 3.28 -51.94 -53.63
N GLU A 488 4.07 -52.92 -54.07
CA GLU A 488 3.69 -53.91 -55.08
C GLU A 488 2.67 -54.93 -54.54
N GLU A 489 2.34 -55.93 -55.37
CA GLU A 489 1.39 -57.04 -55.17
C GLU A 489 -0.09 -56.67 -55.39
N SER A 490 -0.73 -56.95 -56.54
CA SER A 490 -0.94 -58.22 -57.29
C SER A 490 -2.02 -59.14 -56.71
N GLU A 491 -3.27 -58.99 -57.18
CA GLU A 491 -4.02 -59.98 -57.99
C GLU A 491 -5.32 -59.38 -58.54
#